data_AF-T1K0A3-F1
#
_entry.id   AF-T1K0A3-F1
#
_cell.length_a   1.000
_cell.length_b   1.000
_cell.length_c   1.000
_cell.angle_alpha   90.00
_cell.angle_beta   90.00
_cell.angle_gamma   90.00
#
_symmetry.space_group_name_H-M   'P 1'
#
loop_
_entity.id
_entity.type
_entity.pdbx_description
1 polymer ?
#
loop_
_entity_poly.entity_id
_entity_poly.type
_entity_poly.pdbx_seq_one_letter_code
_entity_poly.pdbx_strand_id
1 'polypeptide(L)'
;MNQCQIGTHCDNLSQYYYQIQEKVKEALVNTGTISASRIANVEPIIKSREIIIYVTILDFPRIKNAFKTQNMKLAEETLTSSSVIVDGDEEACFWKNSYKYEPFTAVAFCKTENGNICQRIDEDKVKIVEDKDNGIPCSVFMTPLKNIFRYSRELPLENIHEKLAHIEISLTSPNNKDVFKLTSYQVTDVTKVDDDVPLSNSLYETIMQNSKLIEDNLNTVRIDGTIDLGSCRRKCVQSTENNCQSFSFCTYADRVECFVSTNSNDKMVNDASCGTYLIDNLAKYKKISLRRFTDIEKSVPFVSSLEKCASICSDSDSCKSFQFCSGACSLAGYYTDTSSVYSESCDIYIPKVLDRFAITGKLSKTCFTQN
;
A
#
# COMPACT_ATOMS: atom_id res chain seq x y z
N MET A 1 -4.55 34.50 24.04
CA MET A 1 -3.22 34.63 23.42
C MET A 1 -2.19 34.27 24.48
N ASN A 2 -1.75 33.01 24.53
CA ASN A 2 -0.61 32.62 25.35
C ASN A 2 0.48 32.12 24.38
N GLN A 3 1.53 32.90 24.28
CA GLN A 3 2.74 32.59 23.53
C GLN A 3 3.50 31.48 24.24
N CYS A 4 3.99 30.48 23.51
CA CYS A 4 4.98 29.55 24.02
C CYS A 4 6.20 30.34 24.50
N GLN A 5 6.49 30.29 25.80
CA GLN A 5 7.75 30.79 26.32
C GLN A 5 8.89 29.86 25.90
N ILE A 6 9.95 30.49 25.42
CA ILE A 6 11.19 29.90 24.93
C ILE A 6 11.97 29.35 26.14
N GLY A 7 12.21 28.04 26.16
CA GLY A 7 13.03 27.38 27.19
C GLY A 7 13.16 25.86 27.00
N THR A 8 14.28 25.45 26.40
CA THR A 8 15.04 24.19 26.61
C THR A 8 14.40 22.79 26.42
N HIS A 9 13.13 22.62 26.05
CA HIS A 9 12.53 21.28 25.87
C HIS A 9 12.05 20.92 24.45
N CYS A 10 12.22 21.80 23.46
CA CYS A 10 11.90 21.51 22.05
C CYS A 10 13.11 21.02 21.21
N ASP A 11 14.33 21.03 21.76
CA ASP A 11 15.56 20.90 20.97
C ASP A 11 15.93 19.45 20.58
N ASN A 12 15.10 18.46 20.89
CA ASN A 12 15.37 17.09 20.45
C ASN A 12 14.09 16.27 20.24
N LEU A 13 13.07 16.85 19.59
CA LEU A 13 11.86 16.11 19.24
C LEU A 13 12.12 14.96 18.26
N SER A 14 13.19 15.07 17.45
CA SER A 14 13.66 14.02 16.52
C SER A 14 13.96 12.68 17.21
N GLN A 15 14.41 12.69 18.47
CA GLN A 15 14.71 11.46 19.20
C GLN A 15 13.46 10.61 19.49
N TYR A 16 12.26 11.20 19.38
CA TYR A 16 10.98 10.51 19.61
C TYR A 16 10.39 9.92 18.34
N TYR A 17 11.06 10.01 17.18
CA TYR A 17 10.54 9.58 15.88
C TYR A 17 9.92 8.17 15.92
N TYR A 18 10.68 7.17 16.38
CA TYR A 18 10.21 5.79 16.45
C TYR A 18 9.12 5.58 17.51
N GLN A 19 9.20 6.27 18.64
CA GLN A 19 8.17 6.19 19.69
C GLN A 19 6.85 6.80 19.19
N ILE A 20 6.89 7.88 18.42
CA ILE A 20 5.72 8.48 17.79
C ILE A 20 5.10 7.49 16.79
N GLN A 21 5.92 6.87 15.92
CA GLN A 21 5.43 5.85 14.99
C GLN A 21 4.69 4.71 15.71
N GLU A 22 5.30 4.17 16.75
CA GLU A 22 4.73 3.06 17.52
C GLU A 22 3.46 3.47 18.25
N LYS A 23 3.47 4.60 18.96
CA LYS A 23 2.34 5.05 19.76
C LYS A 23 1.14 5.48 18.92
N VAL A 24 1.37 6.02 17.72
CA VAL A 24 0.29 6.28 16.76
C VAL A 24 -0.33 4.97 16.28
N LYS A 25 0.50 3.99 15.90
CA LYS A 25 0.01 2.67 15.49
C LYS A 25 -0.78 1.99 16.61
N GLU A 26 -0.27 2.04 17.83
CA GLU A 26 -0.93 1.50 19.03
C GLU A 26 -2.28 2.18 19.26
N ALA A 27 -2.33 3.51 19.26
CA ALA A 27 -3.57 4.26 19.49
C ALA A 27 -4.63 3.96 18.42
N LEU A 28 -4.24 3.81 17.15
CA LEU A 28 -5.13 3.43 16.06
C LEU A 28 -5.73 2.04 16.25
N VAL A 29 -4.89 1.05 16.61
CA VAL A 29 -5.33 -0.34 16.79
C VAL A 29 -6.19 -0.49 18.04
N ASN A 30 -5.89 0.23 19.12
CA ASN A 30 -6.62 0.18 20.38
C ASN A 30 -8.06 0.69 20.26
N THR A 31 -8.42 1.41 19.19
CA THR A 31 -9.82 1.73 18.88
C THR A 31 -10.67 0.47 18.65
N GLY A 32 -10.04 -0.65 18.30
CA GLY A 32 -10.72 -1.90 17.92
C GLY A 32 -11.48 -1.82 16.59
N THR A 33 -11.24 -0.77 15.80
CA THR A 33 -11.93 -0.51 14.51
C THR A 33 -10.99 -0.47 13.31
N ILE A 34 -9.67 -0.47 13.53
CA ILE A 34 -8.65 -0.50 12.47
C ILE A 34 -7.67 -1.61 12.82
N SER A 35 -7.55 -2.61 11.97
CA SER A 35 -6.53 -3.66 12.10
C SER A 35 -5.12 -3.15 11.83
N ALA A 36 -4.15 -3.70 12.56
CA ALA A 36 -2.75 -3.36 12.42
C ALA A 36 -2.20 -3.62 11.00
N SER A 37 -2.75 -4.61 10.29
CA SER A 37 -2.40 -4.98 8.92
C SER A 37 -2.88 -3.96 7.87
N ARG A 38 -3.88 -3.13 8.19
CA ARG A 38 -4.31 -2.04 7.32
C ARG A 38 -3.43 -0.81 7.47
N ILE A 39 -2.64 -0.69 8.53
CA ILE A 39 -1.72 0.43 8.72
C ILE A 39 -0.45 0.14 7.92
N ALA A 40 -0.38 0.65 6.70
CA ALA A 40 0.75 0.43 5.79
C ALA A 40 1.96 1.28 6.15
N ASN A 41 1.75 2.53 6.59
CA ASN A 41 2.83 3.44 6.94
C ASN A 41 2.40 4.44 8.03
N VAL A 42 3.35 4.83 8.87
CA VAL A 42 3.23 5.95 9.82
C VAL A 42 4.51 6.76 9.70
N GLU A 43 4.42 8.01 9.25
CA GLU A 43 5.57 8.86 8.97
C GLU A 43 5.43 10.22 9.67
N PRO A 44 6.14 10.41 10.80
CA PRO A 44 6.20 11.69 11.51
C PRO A 44 7.18 12.66 10.85
N ILE A 45 6.71 13.83 10.42
CA ILE A 45 7.54 14.98 10.09
C ILE A 45 7.61 15.90 11.31
N ILE A 46 8.78 15.95 11.93
CA ILE A 46 9.04 16.70 13.15
C ILE A 46 9.74 18.01 12.77
N LYS A 47 9.10 19.13 13.06
CA LYS A 47 9.66 20.47 12.90
C LYS A 47 9.84 21.13 14.27
N SER A 48 10.55 22.25 14.30
CA SER A 48 10.86 22.99 15.54
C SER A 48 9.65 23.44 16.37
N ARG A 49 8.44 23.46 15.78
CA ARG A 49 7.20 23.91 16.45
C ARG A 49 5.98 23.02 16.20
N GLU A 50 6.10 21.98 15.39
CA GLU A 50 4.98 21.13 15.02
C GLU A 50 5.44 19.71 14.70
N ILE A 51 4.56 18.74 14.95
CA ILE A 51 4.70 17.35 14.50
C ILE A 51 3.53 17.08 13.57
N ILE A 52 3.84 16.72 12.34
CA ILE A 52 2.86 16.29 11.33
C ILE A 52 3.01 14.78 11.21
N ILE A 53 1.93 14.03 11.25
CA ILE A 53 1.99 12.56 11.19
C ILE A 53 1.16 12.10 10.01
N TYR A 54 1.83 11.48 9.03
CA TYR A 54 1.16 10.87 7.89
C TYR A 54 0.89 9.41 8.18
N VAL A 55 -0.38 9.01 8.14
CA VAL A 55 -0.78 7.63 8.33
C VAL A 55 -1.39 7.12 7.03
N THR A 56 -0.84 6.03 6.51
CA THR A 56 -1.40 5.34 5.35
C THR A 56 -2.22 4.15 5.83
N ILE A 57 -3.53 4.20 5.59
CA ILE A 57 -4.44 3.10 5.91
C ILE A 57 -4.94 2.50 4.59
N LEU A 58 -4.79 1.18 4.46
CA LEU A 58 -5.29 0.41 3.34
C LEU A 58 -6.79 0.20 3.48
N ASP A 59 -7.46 0.01 2.35
CA ASP A 59 -8.85 -0.39 2.38
C ASP A 59 -9.02 -1.72 3.11
N PHE A 60 -10.18 -1.93 3.74
CA PHE A 60 -10.44 -3.21 4.35
C PHE A 60 -10.58 -4.24 3.23
N PRO A 61 -9.92 -5.40 3.32
CA PRO A 61 -10.00 -6.41 2.27
C PRO A 61 -11.44 -6.91 2.15
N ARG A 62 -11.90 -7.17 0.91
CA ARG A 62 -13.16 -7.87 0.70
C ARG A 62 -13.15 -9.18 1.48
N ILE A 63 -14.26 -9.50 2.15
CA ILE A 63 -14.35 -10.67 3.03
C ILE A 63 -14.00 -11.98 2.29
N LYS A 64 -14.29 -12.07 0.99
CA LYS A 64 -13.93 -13.20 0.12
C LYS A 64 -12.43 -13.34 -0.13
N ASN A 65 -11.68 -12.24 -0.11
CA ASN A 65 -10.22 -12.25 -0.33
C ASN A 65 -9.45 -12.52 0.98
N ALA A 66 -10.10 -12.28 2.11
CA ALA A 66 -9.52 -12.45 3.43
C ALA A 66 -9.42 -13.90 3.88
N PHE A 67 -10.27 -14.78 3.34
CA PHE A 67 -10.32 -16.19 3.74
C PHE A 67 -10.53 -17.10 2.53
N LYS A 68 -10.04 -18.33 2.66
CA LYS A 68 -10.17 -19.35 1.61
C LYS A 68 -11.61 -19.87 1.57
N THR A 69 -12.30 -19.60 0.47
CA THR A 69 -13.62 -20.18 0.17
C THR A 69 -13.43 -21.51 -0.53
N GLN A 70 -14.18 -22.53 -0.14
CA GLN A 70 -14.17 -23.86 -0.75
C GLN A 70 -15.50 -24.10 -1.45
N ASN A 71 -15.46 -24.49 -2.72
CA ASN A 71 -16.67 -24.91 -3.43
C ASN A 71 -16.85 -26.41 -3.20
N MET A 72 -17.99 -26.79 -2.63
CA MET A 72 -18.32 -28.19 -2.37
C MET A 72 -19.83 -28.41 -2.43
N LYS A 73 -20.25 -29.65 -2.62
CA LYS A 73 -21.66 -30.03 -2.57
C LYS A 73 -22.01 -30.49 -1.16
N LEU A 74 -22.84 -29.74 -0.45
CA LEU A 74 -23.22 -30.07 0.93
C LEU A 74 -24.44 -30.99 0.94
N ALA A 75 -24.40 -32.01 1.79
CA ALA A 75 -25.55 -32.86 2.04
C ALA A 75 -26.70 -32.06 2.67
N GLU A 76 -27.95 -32.44 2.38
CA GLU A 76 -29.14 -31.74 2.91
C GLU A 76 -29.16 -31.70 4.44
N GLU A 77 -28.66 -32.75 5.10
CA GLU A 77 -28.50 -32.83 6.56
C GLU A 77 -27.55 -31.76 7.15
N THR A 78 -26.63 -31.21 6.34
CA THR A 78 -25.75 -30.09 6.74
C THR A 78 -26.50 -28.75 6.71
N LEU A 79 -27.58 -28.66 5.93
CA LEU A 79 -28.39 -27.47 5.71
C LEU A 79 -29.68 -27.58 6.55
N THR A 80 -29.60 -27.12 7.80
CA THR A 80 -30.72 -27.21 8.74
C THR A 80 -31.92 -26.35 8.34
N SER A 81 -33.09 -26.62 8.93
CA SER A 81 -34.34 -25.85 8.71
C SER A 81 -34.29 -24.40 9.18
N SER A 82 -33.22 -23.98 9.87
CA SER A 82 -32.95 -22.57 10.19
C SER A 82 -32.19 -21.81 9.10
N SER A 83 -32.04 -22.44 7.93
CA SER A 83 -31.51 -21.84 6.71
C SER A 83 -32.31 -20.61 6.29
N VAL A 84 -31.59 -19.50 6.17
CA VAL A 84 -32.18 -18.24 5.76
C VAL A 84 -32.06 -18.15 4.25
N ILE A 85 -33.21 -18.17 3.58
CA ILE A 85 -33.29 -17.78 2.18
C ILE A 85 -32.99 -16.28 2.12
N VAL A 86 -31.97 -15.91 1.34
CA VAL A 86 -31.56 -14.52 1.18
C VAL A 86 -31.76 -14.09 -0.26
N ASP A 87 -32.32 -12.90 -0.42
CA ASP A 87 -32.38 -12.19 -1.70
C ASP A 87 -31.08 -11.40 -1.85
N GLY A 88 -30.05 -12.04 -2.39
CA GLY A 88 -28.70 -11.47 -2.44
C GLY A 88 -27.64 -12.46 -2.88
N ASP A 89 -26.43 -11.94 -3.05
CA ASP A 89 -25.26 -12.71 -3.45
C ASP A 89 -24.48 -13.27 -2.25
N GLU A 90 -23.43 -14.02 -2.57
CA GLU A 90 -22.52 -14.62 -1.60
C GLU A 90 -21.87 -13.58 -0.67
N GLU A 91 -21.58 -12.37 -1.15
CA GLU A 91 -20.96 -11.33 -0.34
C GLU A 91 -21.92 -10.80 0.72
N ALA A 92 -23.18 -10.57 0.34
CA ALA A 92 -24.24 -10.20 1.27
C ALA A 92 -24.46 -11.27 2.36
N CYS A 93 -24.36 -12.56 2.00
CA CYS A 93 -24.44 -13.66 2.95
C CYS A 93 -23.32 -13.61 4.01
N PHE A 94 -22.07 -13.41 3.59
CA PHE A 94 -20.95 -13.33 4.52
C PHE A 94 -21.00 -12.08 5.41
N TRP A 95 -21.40 -10.93 4.86
CA TRP A 95 -21.59 -9.70 5.63
C TRP A 95 -22.68 -9.83 6.69
N LYS A 96 -23.84 -10.39 6.35
CA LYS A 96 -24.91 -10.60 7.33
C LYS A 96 -24.45 -11.44 8.53
N ASN A 97 -23.56 -12.40 8.29
CA ASN A 97 -23.00 -13.26 9.33
C ASN A 97 -21.81 -12.65 10.06
N SER A 98 -21.16 -11.61 9.52
CA SER A 98 -20.11 -10.88 10.22
C SER A 98 -20.64 -9.96 11.32
N TYR A 99 -21.92 -9.59 11.32
CA TYR A 99 -22.51 -8.79 12.40
C TYR A 99 -22.83 -9.56 13.68
N LYS A 100 -22.70 -10.90 13.68
CA LYS A 100 -23.03 -11.74 14.83
C LYS A 100 -21.77 -12.08 15.63
N TYR A 101 -21.77 -11.75 16.92
CA TYR A 101 -20.65 -11.99 17.84
C TYR A 101 -20.39 -13.49 18.09
N GLU A 102 -21.41 -14.34 17.95
CA GLU A 102 -21.30 -15.76 18.27
C GLU A 102 -20.25 -16.46 17.38
N PRO A 103 -19.33 -17.25 17.96
CA PRO A 103 -18.36 -18.04 17.20
C PRO A 103 -19.07 -19.17 16.45
N PHE A 104 -18.57 -19.52 15.27
CA PHE A 104 -19.10 -20.60 14.43
C PHE A 104 -18.01 -21.11 13.48
N THR A 105 -18.19 -22.30 12.92
CA THR A 105 -17.12 -22.97 12.15
C THR A 105 -17.09 -22.56 10.67
N ALA A 106 -18.25 -22.37 10.03
CA ALA A 106 -18.32 -21.96 8.63
C ALA A 106 -19.59 -21.18 8.27
N VAL A 107 -19.57 -20.38 7.19
CA VAL A 107 -20.78 -19.93 6.49
C VAL A 107 -20.87 -20.70 5.16
N ALA A 108 -22.03 -21.24 4.83
CA ALA A 108 -22.31 -21.80 3.52
C ALA A 108 -23.28 -20.90 2.75
N PHE A 109 -22.92 -20.56 1.51
CA PHE A 109 -23.81 -19.94 0.54
C PHE A 109 -24.13 -20.95 -0.56
N CYS A 110 -25.38 -21.36 -0.67
CA CYS A 110 -25.80 -22.40 -1.61
C CYS A 110 -26.78 -21.84 -2.64
N LYS A 111 -26.56 -22.13 -3.91
CA LYS A 111 -27.48 -21.73 -4.98
C LYS A 111 -28.52 -22.82 -5.18
N THR A 112 -29.80 -22.48 -5.07
CA THR A 112 -30.91 -23.41 -5.33
C THR A 112 -31.89 -22.79 -6.32
N GLU A 113 -32.74 -23.61 -6.93
CA GLU A 113 -33.77 -23.15 -7.87
C GLU A 113 -34.81 -22.23 -7.21
N ASN A 114 -35.02 -22.37 -5.89
CA ASN A 114 -36.02 -21.64 -5.12
C ASN A 114 -35.44 -20.40 -4.40
N GLY A 115 -34.19 -20.03 -4.70
CA GLY A 115 -33.48 -18.91 -4.08
C GLY A 115 -32.14 -19.31 -3.46
N ASN A 116 -31.36 -18.32 -3.05
CA ASN A 116 -30.06 -18.59 -2.44
C ASN A 116 -30.21 -18.86 -0.95
N ILE A 117 -29.53 -19.90 -0.46
CA ILE A 117 -29.49 -20.25 0.96
C ILE A 117 -28.20 -19.69 1.57
N CYS A 118 -28.32 -19.05 2.73
CA CYS A 118 -27.20 -18.59 3.53
C CYS A 118 -27.28 -19.20 4.94
N GLN A 119 -26.35 -20.10 5.27
CA GLN A 119 -26.37 -20.88 6.50
C GLN A 119 -25.09 -20.72 7.31
N ARG A 120 -25.23 -20.57 8.63
CA ARG A 120 -24.10 -20.74 9.56
C ARG A 120 -23.99 -22.19 9.99
N ILE A 121 -22.80 -22.72 9.93
CA ILE A 121 -22.49 -24.08 10.35
C ILE A 121 -21.59 -24.00 11.57
N ASP A 122 -22.03 -24.67 12.63
CA ASP A 122 -21.29 -24.86 13.87
C ASP A 122 -21.03 -26.35 13.99
N GLU A 123 -19.79 -26.78 13.80
CA GLU A 123 -19.43 -28.21 13.78
C GLU A 123 -19.69 -28.91 15.11
N ASP A 124 -19.80 -28.14 16.21
CA ASP A 124 -20.21 -28.65 17.51
C ASP A 124 -21.69 -29.10 17.53
N LYS A 125 -22.49 -28.67 16.54
CA LYS A 125 -23.93 -29.00 16.38
C LYS A 125 -24.20 -29.83 15.12
N VAL A 126 -23.58 -29.47 14.00
CA VAL A 126 -23.81 -30.10 12.69
C VAL A 126 -22.47 -30.19 11.95
N LYS A 127 -22.04 -31.41 11.64
CA LYS A 127 -20.82 -31.64 10.87
C LYS A 127 -21.00 -31.22 9.42
N ILE A 128 -19.96 -30.65 8.82
CA ILE A 128 -19.93 -30.37 7.39
C ILE A 128 -19.75 -31.71 6.65
N VAL A 129 -20.75 -32.14 5.90
CA VAL A 129 -20.73 -33.38 5.12
C VAL A 129 -20.80 -33.07 3.64
N GLU A 130 -19.81 -33.54 2.88
CA GLU A 130 -19.79 -33.43 1.43
C GLU A 130 -20.55 -34.61 0.79
N ASP A 131 -21.56 -34.31 -0.03
CA ASP A 131 -22.25 -35.29 -0.88
C ASP A 131 -22.00 -34.92 -2.35
N LYS A 132 -21.08 -35.65 -3.00
CA LYS A 132 -20.65 -35.35 -4.36
C LYS A 132 -21.72 -35.65 -5.41
N ASP A 133 -22.65 -36.55 -5.10
CA ASP A 133 -23.62 -37.08 -6.04
C ASP A 133 -24.94 -36.31 -5.97
N ASN A 134 -25.49 -36.13 -4.76
CA ASN A 134 -26.80 -35.51 -4.54
C ASN A 134 -26.76 -34.20 -3.72
N GLY A 135 -25.57 -33.75 -3.30
CA GLY A 135 -25.45 -32.55 -2.48
C GLY A 135 -25.72 -31.25 -3.24
N ILE A 136 -26.13 -30.23 -2.49
CA ILE A 136 -26.42 -28.89 -3.01
C ILE A 136 -25.11 -28.14 -3.21
N PRO A 137 -24.85 -27.53 -4.38
CA PRO A 137 -23.62 -26.80 -4.64
C PRO A 137 -23.56 -25.52 -3.79
N CYS A 138 -22.53 -25.44 -2.96
CA CYS A 138 -22.31 -24.35 -2.02
C CYS A 138 -20.88 -23.81 -2.08
N SER A 139 -20.75 -22.52 -1.82
CA SER A 139 -19.49 -21.87 -1.45
C SER A 139 -19.41 -21.82 0.07
N VAL A 140 -18.44 -22.54 0.62
CA VAL A 140 -18.26 -22.72 2.07
C VAL A 140 -17.06 -21.92 2.53
N PHE A 141 -17.32 -21.02 3.45
CA PHE A 141 -16.38 -20.09 4.04
C PHE A 141 -16.02 -20.55 5.44
N MET A 142 -14.85 -21.16 5.60
CA MET A 142 -14.35 -21.59 6.91
C MET A 142 -13.93 -20.39 7.74
N THR A 143 -14.14 -20.46 9.06
CA THR A 143 -13.78 -19.40 10.00
C THR A 143 -12.77 -19.91 11.04
N PRO A 144 -11.47 -19.99 10.69
CA PRO A 144 -10.48 -20.69 11.52
C PRO A 144 -10.31 -20.08 12.90
N LEU A 145 -10.50 -18.76 13.01
CA LEU A 145 -10.36 -18.01 14.26
C LEU A 145 -11.70 -17.72 14.95
N LYS A 146 -12.82 -18.24 14.41
CA LYS A 146 -14.20 -17.99 14.89
C LYS A 146 -14.52 -16.52 15.19
N ASN A 147 -13.83 -15.59 14.53
CA ASN A 147 -13.86 -14.15 14.82
C ASN A 147 -14.12 -13.31 13.55
N ILE A 148 -15.08 -13.76 12.74
CA ILE A 148 -15.57 -12.95 11.62
C ILE A 148 -16.24 -11.67 12.13
N PHE A 149 -16.73 -11.66 13.38
CA PHE A 149 -17.27 -10.46 14.00
C PHE A 149 -16.31 -9.26 13.96
N ARG A 150 -14.99 -9.51 14.01
CA ARG A 150 -13.99 -8.46 13.84
C ARG A 150 -14.11 -7.74 12.49
N TYR A 151 -14.50 -8.43 11.41
CA TYR A 151 -14.66 -7.82 10.08
C TYR A 151 -15.78 -6.78 10.04
N SER A 152 -16.90 -7.00 10.74
CA SER A 152 -17.98 -6.00 10.78
C SER A 152 -17.65 -4.77 11.62
N ARG A 153 -16.62 -4.86 12.46
CA ARG A 153 -16.11 -3.75 13.26
C ARG A 153 -15.02 -2.94 12.56
N GLU A 154 -14.47 -3.44 11.45
CA GLU A 154 -13.49 -2.71 10.67
C GLU A 154 -14.14 -1.48 10.04
N LEU A 155 -13.52 -0.33 10.24
CA LEU A 155 -14.02 0.94 9.76
C LEU A 155 -13.73 1.09 8.25
N PRO A 156 -14.74 1.33 7.42
CA PRO A 156 -14.54 1.68 6.02
C PRO A 156 -13.67 2.94 5.87
N LEU A 157 -12.86 3.03 4.81
CA LEU A 157 -11.97 4.20 4.59
C LEU A 157 -12.73 5.53 4.64
N GLU A 158 -13.94 5.57 4.09
CA GLU A 158 -14.85 6.73 4.10
C GLU A 158 -15.13 7.27 5.51
N ASN A 159 -15.10 6.41 6.53
CA ASN A 159 -15.46 6.75 7.91
C ASN A 159 -14.25 6.88 8.83
N ILE A 160 -13.02 6.70 8.31
CA ILE A 160 -11.78 6.75 9.11
C ILE A 160 -11.50 8.15 9.67
N HIS A 161 -11.92 9.20 8.96
CA HIS A 161 -11.64 10.60 9.31
C HIS A 161 -12.02 10.94 10.75
N GLU A 162 -13.26 10.61 11.15
CA GLU A 162 -13.79 10.92 12.48
C GLU A 162 -13.00 10.24 13.61
N LYS A 163 -12.45 9.05 13.35
CA LYS A 163 -11.62 8.33 14.32
C LYS A 163 -10.22 8.89 14.44
N LEU A 164 -9.63 9.39 13.36
CA LEU A 164 -8.29 9.97 13.38
C LEU A 164 -8.23 11.30 14.17
N ALA A 165 -9.35 12.00 14.30
CA ALA A 165 -9.42 13.30 14.97
C ALA A 165 -9.27 13.24 16.50
N HIS A 166 -9.35 12.05 17.09
CA HIS A 166 -9.40 11.85 18.54
C HIS A 166 -8.25 10.98 19.07
N ILE A 167 -7.13 10.92 18.33
CA ILE A 167 -5.99 10.10 18.72
C ILE A 167 -5.19 10.85 19.80
N GLU A 168 -5.02 10.18 20.95
CA GLU A 168 -4.10 10.59 22.00
C GLU A 168 -2.93 9.60 22.04
N ILE A 169 -1.70 10.12 21.98
CA ILE A 169 -0.47 9.34 22.15
C ILE A 169 0.30 9.85 23.36
N SER A 170 0.84 8.93 24.15
CA SER A 170 1.71 9.26 25.30
C SER A 170 3.16 8.96 24.94
N LEU A 171 4.02 9.97 25.06
CA LEU A 171 5.46 9.85 24.84
C LEU A 171 6.18 9.89 26.18
N THR A 172 7.26 9.13 26.30
CA THR A 172 8.08 9.06 27.51
C THR A 172 9.45 9.64 27.21
N SER A 173 9.85 10.66 27.97
CA SER A 173 11.16 11.28 27.81
C SER A 173 12.30 10.28 28.05
N PRO A 174 13.29 10.17 27.14
CA PRO A 174 14.43 9.26 27.31
C PRO A 174 15.27 9.58 28.54
N ASN A 175 15.32 10.85 28.93
CA ASN A 175 16.29 11.35 29.92
C ASN A 175 15.75 11.37 31.35
N ASN A 176 14.45 11.56 31.51
CA ASN A 176 13.81 11.85 32.80
C ASN A 176 12.56 10.99 33.07
N LYS A 177 12.19 10.09 32.14
CA LYS A 177 10.98 9.24 32.22
C LYS A 177 9.65 9.99 32.38
N ASP A 178 9.66 11.31 32.29
CA ASP A 178 8.45 12.13 32.28
C ASP A 178 7.59 11.74 31.08
N VAL A 179 6.29 11.56 31.34
CA VAL A 179 5.31 11.21 30.31
C VAL A 179 4.58 12.47 29.92
N PHE A 180 4.57 12.78 28.63
CA PHE A 180 3.77 13.87 28.08
C PHE A 180 2.84 13.35 27.00
N LYS A 181 1.64 13.92 26.96
CA LYS A 181 0.58 13.52 26.05
C LYS A 181 0.54 14.44 24.85
N LEU A 182 0.39 13.84 23.68
CA LEU A 182 0.08 14.54 22.44
C LEU A 182 -1.34 14.15 22.05
N THR A 183 -2.21 15.14 21.95
CA THR A 183 -3.57 14.97 21.48
C THR A 183 -3.66 15.53 20.07
N SER A 184 -4.23 14.77 19.14
CA SER A 184 -4.50 15.26 17.80
C SER A 184 -5.49 16.42 17.88
N TYR A 185 -5.09 17.59 17.39
CA TYR A 185 -5.95 18.78 17.41
C TYR A 185 -6.89 18.83 16.19
N GLN A 186 -6.48 18.29 15.04
CA GLN A 186 -7.26 18.34 13.80
C GLN A 186 -6.77 17.30 12.78
N VAL A 187 -7.70 16.63 12.07
CA VAL A 187 -7.41 15.87 10.85
C VAL A 187 -7.64 16.78 9.66
N THR A 188 -6.58 17.08 8.92
CA THR A 188 -6.58 18.08 7.85
C THR A 188 -7.00 17.54 6.49
N ASP A 189 -6.75 16.27 6.19
CA ASP A 189 -7.04 15.69 4.87
C ASP A 189 -7.17 14.16 4.94
N VAL A 190 -8.05 13.60 4.11
CA VAL A 190 -8.21 12.16 3.88
C VAL A 190 -8.39 11.95 2.38
N THR A 191 -7.32 11.55 1.74
CA THR A 191 -7.30 11.28 0.30
C THR A 191 -7.55 9.79 0.08
N LYS A 192 -8.68 9.44 -0.56
CA LYS A 192 -8.86 8.09 -1.12
C LYS A 192 -7.95 7.99 -2.34
N VAL A 193 -7.00 7.06 -2.31
CA VAL A 193 -6.28 6.67 -3.52
C VAL A 193 -7.10 5.59 -4.17
N ASP A 194 -7.86 5.96 -5.18
CA ASP A 194 -8.45 4.99 -6.09
C ASP A 194 -7.32 4.37 -6.91
N ASP A 195 -7.12 3.07 -6.73
CA ASP A 195 -6.36 2.22 -7.65
C ASP A 195 -7.10 2.05 -9.01
N ASP A 196 -8.27 2.69 -9.18
CA ASP A 196 -9.13 2.66 -10.38
C ASP A 196 -8.76 3.73 -11.45
N VAL A 197 -7.58 4.34 -11.37
CA VAL A 197 -7.02 4.97 -12.57
C VAL A 197 -6.74 3.86 -13.58
N PRO A 198 -7.22 3.94 -14.83
CA PRO A 198 -7.14 2.83 -15.78
C PRO A 198 -5.74 2.23 -15.81
N LEU A 199 -5.69 0.90 -15.82
CA LEU A 199 -4.52 0.06 -16.10
C LEU A 199 -3.82 0.37 -17.45
N SER A 200 -3.88 1.59 -17.98
CA SER A 200 -3.15 2.02 -19.18
C SER A 200 -1.72 2.48 -18.88
N ASN A 201 -1.36 2.77 -17.62
CA ASN A 201 0.03 3.04 -17.23
C ASN A 201 0.63 1.80 -16.59
N SER A 202 0.94 0.82 -17.44
CA SER A 202 1.73 -0.34 -17.05
C SER A 202 2.98 0.13 -16.29
N LEU A 203 3.26 -0.42 -15.11
CA LEU A 203 4.41 -0.08 -14.26
C LEU A 203 5.76 -0.52 -14.85
N TYR A 204 5.75 -0.85 -16.13
CA TYR A 204 6.82 -1.37 -16.96
C TYR A 204 6.33 -1.30 -18.41
N GLU A 205 7.19 -0.98 -19.35
CA GLU A 205 6.81 -1.00 -20.77
C GLU A 205 7.23 -2.34 -21.38
N THR A 206 6.33 -2.99 -22.13
CA THR A 206 6.72 -4.13 -22.98
C THR A 206 7.50 -3.57 -24.16
N ILE A 207 8.81 -3.74 -24.14
CA ILE A 207 9.70 -3.19 -25.17
C ILE A 207 9.71 -4.11 -26.37
N MET A 208 9.85 -5.42 -26.11
CA MET A 208 10.09 -6.43 -27.13
C MET A 208 9.43 -7.74 -26.71
N GLN A 209 8.52 -8.18 -27.57
CA GLN A 209 8.02 -9.55 -27.53
C GLN A 209 9.03 -10.48 -28.19
N ASN A 210 8.97 -11.75 -27.82
CA ASN A 210 9.87 -12.79 -28.32
C ASN A 210 11.34 -12.48 -28.02
N SER A 211 11.62 -11.90 -26.85
CA SER A 211 12.99 -11.53 -26.47
C SER A 211 13.32 -11.93 -25.04
N LYS A 212 14.56 -12.36 -24.86
CA LYS A 212 15.13 -12.83 -23.59
C LYS A 212 16.49 -12.16 -23.36
N LEU A 213 16.69 -11.60 -22.18
CA LEU A 213 17.98 -11.09 -21.70
C LEU A 213 18.99 -12.24 -21.60
N ILE A 214 20.22 -11.99 -22.03
CA ILE A 214 21.32 -12.95 -21.92
C ILE A 214 21.91 -12.87 -20.52
N GLU A 215 21.86 -13.99 -19.78
CA GLU A 215 22.53 -14.11 -18.49
C GLU A 215 24.06 -14.00 -18.67
N ASP A 216 24.66 -13.00 -18.02
CA ASP A 216 26.10 -12.76 -18.03
C ASP A 216 26.71 -12.76 -16.61
N ASN A 217 25.88 -12.95 -15.57
CA ASN A 217 26.25 -12.93 -14.15
C ASN A 217 26.97 -11.66 -13.70
N LEU A 218 26.87 -10.58 -14.49
CA LEU A 218 27.45 -9.27 -14.19
C LEU A 218 26.35 -8.22 -14.13
N ASN A 219 25.61 -8.06 -15.21
CA ASN A 219 24.51 -7.09 -15.32
C ASN A 219 23.16 -7.80 -15.35
N THR A 220 23.09 -8.98 -15.97
CA THR A 220 21.89 -9.81 -16.04
C THR A 220 22.08 -11.07 -15.22
N VAL A 221 21.16 -11.29 -14.27
CA VAL A 221 21.12 -12.49 -13.43
C VAL A 221 19.78 -13.20 -13.54
N ARG A 222 19.81 -14.53 -13.51
CA ARG A 222 18.60 -15.34 -13.39
C ARG A 222 18.11 -15.35 -11.94
N ILE A 223 16.80 -15.19 -11.76
CA ILE A 223 16.16 -15.22 -10.44
C ILE A 223 15.26 -16.45 -10.30
N ASP A 224 15.56 -17.27 -9.29
CA ASP A 224 14.79 -18.44 -8.93
C ASP A 224 13.51 -18.10 -8.14
N GLY A 225 12.54 -19.03 -8.12
CA GLY A 225 11.31 -18.89 -7.33
C GLY A 225 10.34 -17.83 -7.84
N THR A 226 10.33 -17.59 -9.15
CA THR A 226 9.34 -16.75 -9.84
C THR A 226 8.29 -17.66 -10.48
N ILE A 227 7.02 -17.37 -10.25
CA ILE A 227 5.88 -18.19 -10.71
C ILE A 227 5.01 -17.45 -11.74
N ASP A 228 5.13 -16.13 -11.80
CA ASP A 228 4.35 -15.27 -12.68
C ASP A 228 5.12 -13.97 -12.97
N LEU A 229 4.66 -13.24 -13.99
CA LEU A 229 5.24 -11.98 -14.46
C LEU A 229 5.37 -10.94 -13.34
N GLY A 230 4.35 -10.85 -12.46
CA GLY A 230 4.34 -9.92 -11.33
C GLY A 230 5.37 -10.27 -10.26
N SER A 231 5.60 -11.57 -10.02
CA SER A 231 6.63 -12.08 -9.12
C SER A 231 8.03 -11.76 -9.64
N CYS A 232 8.26 -11.96 -10.94
CA CYS A 232 9.52 -11.58 -11.60
C CYS A 232 9.80 -10.08 -11.48
N ARG A 233 8.78 -9.24 -11.77
CA ARG A 233 8.86 -7.79 -11.58
C ARG A 233 9.17 -7.41 -10.13
N ARG A 234 8.45 -7.97 -9.15
CA ARG A 234 8.68 -7.64 -7.73
C ARG A 234 10.11 -7.92 -7.32
N LYS A 235 10.67 -9.05 -7.75
CA LYS A 235 12.07 -9.39 -7.46
C LYS A 235 13.06 -8.45 -8.16
N CYS A 236 12.76 -8.01 -9.38
CA CYS A 236 13.51 -6.94 -10.06
C CYS A 236 13.47 -5.63 -9.23
N VAL A 237 12.30 -5.18 -8.80
CA VAL A 237 12.15 -3.90 -8.05
C VAL A 237 12.68 -3.96 -6.61
N GLN A 238 12.61 -5.12 -5.95
CA GLN A 238 12.99 -5.30 -4.54
C GLN A 238 14.44 -5.77 -4.36
N SER A 239 15.19 -5.96 -5.44
CA SER A 239 16.61 -6.32 -5.34
C SER A 239 17.38 -5.11 -4.82
N THR A 240 17.71 -5.12 -3.52
CA THR A 240 18.56 -4.10 -2.90
C THR A 240 20.01 -4.16 -3.39
N GLU A 241 20.40 -5.26 -4.04
CA GLU A 241 21.75 -5.48 -4.56
C GLU A 241 21.88 -5.12 -6.05
N ASN A 242 20.78 -5.11 -6.81
CA ASN A 242 20.79 -4.85 -8.25
C ASN A 242 19.71 -3.84 -8.60
N ASN A 243 20.11 -2.59 -8.90
CA ASN A 243 19.28 -1.51 -9.44
C ASN A 243 18.65 -1.91 -10.79
N CYS A 244 17.67 -2.81 -10.73
CA CYS A 244 17.11 -3.45 -11.90
C CYS A 244 16.39 -2.44 -12.79
N GLN A 245 16.86 -2.29 -14.03
CA GLN A 245 16.28 -1.42 -15.04
C GLN A 245 15.43 -2.19 -16.05
N SER A 246 15.70 -3.47 -16.28
CA SER A 246 14.89 -4.31 -17.18
C SER A 246 14.80 -5.75 -16.68
N PHE A 247 13.80 -6.49 -17.15
CA PHE A 247 13.66 -7.90 -16.85
C PHE A 247 13.04 -8.67 -18.01
N SER A 248 13.39 -9.94 -18.18
CA SER A 248 12.72 -10.87 -19.09
C SER A 248 11.95 -11.90 -18.30
N PHE A 249 10.72 -12.13 -18.72
CA PHE A 249 9.87 -13.20 -18.19
C PHE A 249 9.59 -14.20 -19.30
N CYS A 250 9.95 -15.46 -19.05
CA CYS A 250 9.83 -16.55 -20.00
C CYS A 250 8.91 -17.64 -19.43
N THR A 251 7.93 -18.06 -20.23
CA THR A 251 7.01 -19.13 -19.87
C THR A 251 7.17 -20.29 -20.84
N TYR A 252 7.78 -21.37 -20.36
CA TYR A 252 7.89 -22.63 -21.10
C TYR A 252 6.87 -23.64 -20.56
N ALA A 253 6.71 -24.77 -21.23
CA ALA A 253 5.72 -25.79 -20.86
C ALA A 253 5.97 -26.41 -19.46
N ASP A 254 7.24 -26.50 -19.05
CA ASP A 254 7.69 -27.18 -17.83
C ASP A 254 8.21 -26.22 -16.76
N ARG A 255 8.50 -24.96 -17.12
CA ARG A 255 9.16 -24.01 -16.21
C ARG A 255 8.89 -22.55 -16.57
N VAL A 256 9.08 -21.71 -15.56
CA VAL A 256 9.10 -20.26 -15.67
C VAL A 256 10.51 -19.78 -15.38
N GLU A 257 11.01 -18.86 -16.20
CA GLU A 257 12.30 -18.22 -15.98
C GLU A 257 12.15 -16.71 -15.89
N CYS A 258 12.90 -16.11 -14.98
CA CYS A 258 12.98 -14.68 -14.78
C CYS A 258 14.44 -14.25 -14.85
N PHE A 259 14.73 -13.29 -15.71
CA PHE A 259 16.04 -12.65 -15.82
C PHE A 259 15.87 -11.19 -15.46
N VAL A 260 16.71 -10.68 -14.58
CA VAL A 260 16.70 -9.26 -14.22
C VAL A 260 18.03 -8.64 -14.61
N SER A 261 17.97 -7.40 -15.07
CA SER A 261 19.13 -6.66 -15.54
C SER A 261 19.18 -5.27 -14.94
N THR A 262 20.38 -4.82 -14.59
CA THR A 262 20.67 -3.43 -14.18
C THR A 262 20.76 -2.45 -15.36
N ASN A 263 20.70 -2.96 -16.59
CA ASN A 263 20.77 -2.16 -17.82
C ASN A 263 19.42 -2.14 -18.54
N SER A 264 19.14 -1.00 -19.16
CA SER A 264 17.97 -0.78 -20.01
C SER A 264 18.15 -1.31 -21.44
N ASN A 265 19.40 -1.46 -21.91
CA ASN A 265 19.78 -1.84 -23.27
C ASN A 265 20.73 -3.05 -23.29
N ASP A 266 20.39 -4.10 -22.55
CA ASP A 266 21.23 -5.30 -22.50
C ASP A 266 21.13 -6.14 -23.77
N LYS A 267 22.11 -7.04 -23.95
CA LYS A 267 22.11 -7.99 -25.06
C LYS A 267 20.94 -8.95 -24.90
N MET A 268 20.17 -9.09 -25.97
CA MET A 268 18.98 -9.95 -26.01
C MET A 268 19.15 -11.03 -27.07
N VAL A 269 18.53 -12.18 -26.83
CA VAL A 269 18.30 -13.22 -27.83
C VAL A 269 16.80 -13.30 -28.14
N ASN A 270 16.50 -13.75 -29.36
CA ASN A 270 15.13 -14.02 -29.75
C ASN A 270 14.65 -15.32 -29.09
N ASP A 271 13.56 -15.24 -28.35
CA ASP A 271 12.91 -16.40 -27.75
C ASP A 271 11.40 -16.15 -27.68
N ALA A 272 10.63 -16.88 -28.48
CA ALA A 272 9.18 -16.72 -28.61
C ALA A 272 8.40 -16.99 -27.31
N SER A 273 9.03 -17.62 -26.32
CA SER A 273 8.42 -17.93 -25.03
C SER A 273 8.61 -16.79 -24.01
N CYS A 274 9.30 -15.72 -24.41
CA CYS A 274 9.75 -14.66 -23.53
C CYS A 274 9.25 -13.27 -23.95
N GLY A 275 9.06 -12.41 -22.96
CA GLY A 275 8.94 -10.97 -23.15
C GLY A 275 9.97 -10.23 -22.30
N THR A 276 10.55 -9.15 -22.83
CA THR A 276 11.44 -8.26 -22.09
C THR A 276 10.78 -6.92 -21.83
N TYR A 277 10.93 -6.44 -20.60
CA TYR A 277 10.22 -5.31 -20.04
C TYR A 277 11.22 -4.33 -19.43
N LEU A 278 10.99 -3.03 -19.65
CA LEU A 278 11.73 -1.96 -18.99
C LEU A 278 10.96 -1.52 -17.75
N ILE A 279 11.66 -1.32 -16.64
CA ILE A 279 11.08 -0.66 -15.48
C ILE A 279 10.90 0.81 -15.83
N ASP A 280 9.63 1.25 -15.85
CA ASP A 280 9.33 2.67 -15.99
C ASP A 280 9.53 3.35 -14.64
N ASN A 281 10.75 3.86 -14.43
CA ASN A 281 11.06 4.67 -13.26
C ASN A 281 10.35 6.03 -13.31
N LEU A 282 10.03 6.57 -14.49
CA LEU A 282 9.29 7.83 -14.61
C LEU A 282 7.85 7.68 -14.13
N ALA A 283 7.22 6.52 -14.32
CA ALA A 283 5.92 6.20 -13.73
C ALA A 283 5.90 6.30 -12.20
N LYS A 284 7.07 6.27 -11.53
CA LYS A 284 7.18 6.51 -10.08
C LYS A 284 7.14 7.99 -9.70
N TYR A 285 7.04 8.94 -10.63
CA TYR A 285 7.06 10.39 -10.34
C TYR A 285 5.84 11.14 -10.90
N LYS A 286 5.30 12.08 -10.12
CA LYS A 286 4.36 13.12 -10.55
C LYS A 286 5.11 14.33 -11.07
N LYS A 287 4.62 14.86 -12.19
CA LYS A 287 5.09 16.11 -12.79
C LYS A 287 4.41 17.32 -12.14
N ILE A 288 5.20 18.30 -11.75
CA ILE A 288 4.82 19.67 -11.40
C ILE A 288 5.32 20.56 -12.53
N SER A 289 4.38 21.02 -13.36
CA SER A 289 4.73 21.74 -14.58
C SER A 289 5.15 23.19 -14.31
N LEU A 290 6.01 23.73 -15.18
CA LEU A 290 6.39 25.15 -15.21
C LEU A 290 7.05 25.65 -13.91
N ARG A 291 7.85 24.79 -13.28
CA ARG A 291 8.56 25.11 -12.04
C ARG A 291 10.00 24.60 -12.07
N ARG A 292 10.86 25.28 -11.31
CA ARG A 292 12.23 24.85 -10.99
C ARG A 292 12.56 25.13 -9.54
N PHE A 293 13.54 24.44 -8.97
CA PHE A 293 14.02 24.70 -7.63
C PHE A 293 14.74 26.06 -7.54
N THR A 294 14.59 26.75 -6.41
CA THR A 294 15.32 27.99 -6.12
C THR A 294 16.79 27.71 -5.83
N ASP A 295 17.04 26.67 -5.03
CA ASP A 295 18.37 26.26 -4.59
C ASP A 295 18.57 24.78 -4.88
N ILE A 296 19.49 24.48 -5.80
CA ILE A 296 19.94 23.12 -6.08
C ILE A 296 21.24 22.92 -5.30
N GLU A 297 21.15 22.86 -3.97
CA GLU A 297 22.33 22.74 -3.10
C GLU A 297 23.10 21.41 -3.30
N LYS A 298 22.53 20.44 -4.03
CA LYS A 298 23.03 19.05 -4.08
C LYS A 298 23.40 18.50 -5.45
N SER A 299 23.14 19.18 -6.58
CA SER A 299 23.54 18.62 -7.88
C SER A 299 23.88 19.65 -8.94
N VAL A 300 24.91 19.34 -9.74
CA VAL A 300 25.25 20.07 -10.96
C VAL A 300 24.33 19.55 -12.07
N PRO A 301 23.64 20.43 -12.84
CA PRO A 301 22.82 19.98 -13.95
C PRO A 301 23.62 19.19 -14.97
N PHE A 302 23.10 18.06 -15.43
CA PHE A 302 23.75 17.24 -16.45
C PHE A 302 22.77 16.94 -17.59
N VAL A 303 23.30 16.83 -18.81
CA VAL A 303 22.49 16.51 -19.99
C VAL A 303 22.03 15.06 -19.90
N SER A 304 20.72 14.83 -20.02
CA SER A 304 20.11 13.51 -19.90
C SER A 304 18.73 13.48 -20.54
N SER A 305 18.21 12.30 -20.86
CA SER A 305 16.77 12.15 -21.09
C SER A 305 15.99 12.22 -19.77
N LEU A 306 14.68 12.46 -19.88
CA LEU A 306 13.78 12.53 -18.72
C LEU A 306 13.72 11.18 -17.98
N GLU A 307 13.63 10.09 -18.72
CA GLU A 307 13.56 8.72 -18.21
C GLU A 307 14.85 8.36 -17.47
N LYS A 308 15.99 8.75 -18.05
CA LYS A 308 17.29 8.53 -17.42
C LYS A 308 17.48 9.38 -16.16
N CYS A 309 16.93 10.60 -16.14
CA CYS A 309 16.88 11.44 -14.94
C CYS A 309 16.05 10.77 -13.82
N ALA A 310 14.89 10.21 -14.15
CA ALA A 310 14.04 9.47 -13.22
C ALA A 310 14.73 8.22 -12.67
N SER A 311 15.44 7.47 -13.52
CA SER A 311 16.25 6.32 -13.10
C SER A 311 17.34 6.72 -12.12
N ILE A 312 18.14 7.74 -12.46
CA ILE A 312 19.24 8.22 -11.60
C ILE A 312 18.71 8.68 -10.24
N CYS A 313 17.56 9.36 -10.21
CA CYS A 313 16.94 9.75 -8.96
C CYS A 313 16.39 8.54 -8.17
N SER A 314 15.86 7.52 -8.85
CA SER A 314 15.35 6.30 -8.20
C SER A 314 16.47 5.48 -7.57
N ASP A 315 17.65 5.49 -8.19
CA ASP A 315 18.82 4.72 -7.77
C ASP A 315 19.67 5.43 -6.70
N SER A 316 19.24 6.62 -6.25
CA SER A 316 19.97 7.47 -5.33
C SER A 316 19.21 7.69 -4.03
N ASP A 317 19.73 7.15 -2.92
CA ASP A 317 19.13 7.33 -1.58
C ASP A 317 19.01 8.81 -1.16
N SER A 318 19.90 9.66 -1.71
CA SER A 318 19.94 11.09 -1.44
C SER A 318 19.01 11.90 -2.34
N CYS A 319 18.51 11.34 -3.44
CA CYS A 319 17.55 12.00 -4.32
C CYS A 319 16.13 11.85 -3.77
N LYS A 320 15.45 12.98 -3.54
CA LYS A 320 14.05 13.00 -3.09
C LYS A 320 13.10 13.57 -4.15
N SER A 321 13.63 14.30 -5.11
CA SER A 321 12.94 14.75 -6.33
C SER A 321 13.98 15.16 -7.37
N PHE A 322 13.55 15.44 -8.59
CA PHE A 322 14.43 16.00 -9.61
C PHE A 322 13.72 17.08 -10.42
N GLN A 323 14.47 17.94 -11.09
CA GLN A 323 13.93 18.84 -12.10
C GLN A 323 14.52 18.51 -13.47
N PHE A 324 13.74 18.79 -14.50
CA PHE A 324 14.13 18.63 -15.88
C PHE A 324 13.89 19.94 -16.63
N CYS A 325 14.96 20.54 -17.12
CA CYS A 325 14.96 21.85 -17.77
C CYS A 325 15.54 21.71 -19.17
N SER A 326 14.71 21.73 -20.20
CA SER A 326 15.15 21.77 -21.61
C SER A 326 16.28 20.76 -21.95
N GLY A 327 16.18 19.52 -21.48
CA GLY A 327 17.18 18.47 -21.70
C GLY A 327 18.27 18.32 -20.62
N ALA A 328 18.26 19.18 -19.60
CA ALA A 328 19.14 19.08 -18.45
C ALA A 328 18.39 18.54 -17.21
N CYS A 329 18.98 17.54 -16.57
CA CYS A 329 18.52 16.94 -15.32
C CYS A 329 19.23 17.56 -14.13
N SER A 330 18.53 17.78 -13.02
CA SER A 330 19.15 18.10 -11.74
C SER A 330 18.42 17.38 -10.61
N LEU A 331 19.17 16.66 -9.77
CA LEU A 331 18.65 15.99 -8.58
C LEU A 331 18.49 17.00 -7.44
N ALA A 332 17.42 16.85 -6.69
CA ALA A 332 17.03 17.78 -5.65
C ALA A 332 16.57 17.06 -4.37
N GLY A 333 16.45 17.86 -3.30
CA GLY A 333 15.86 17.43 -2.04
C GLY A 333 14.33 17.34 -2.13
N TYR A 334 13.65 17.45 -0.99
CA TYR A 334 12.19 17.43 -0.96
C TYR A 334 11.62 18.68 -1.65
N TYR A 335 10.56 18.49 -2.43
CA TYR A 335 9.79 19.58 -3.01
C TYR A 335 8.94 20.29 -1.95
N THR A 336 9.02 21.62 -1.92
CA THR A 336 8.05 22.49 -1.26
C THR A 336 7.74 23.67 -2.17
N ASP A 337 6.58 24.31 -1.99
CA ASP A 337 6.26 25.51 -2.78
C ASP A 337 7.25 26.66 -2.53
N THR A 338 7.87 26.69 -1.34
CA THR A 338 8.88 27.69 -0.98
C THR A 338 10.26 27.40 -1.57
N SER A 339 10.54 26.14 -1.93
CA SER A 339 11.81 25.75 -2.57
C SER A 339 11.74 25.80 -4.10
N SER A 340 10.66 26.33 -4.67
CA SER A 340 10.48 26.41 -6.12
C SER A 340 9.96 27.77 -6.60
N VAL A 341 10.27 28.08 -7.86
CA VAL A 341 9.83 29.27 -8.58
C VAL A 341 9.28 28.90 -9.95
N TYR A 342 8.44 29.77 -10.49
CA TYR A 342 7.93 29.65 -11.85
C TYR A 342 9.08 29.62 -12.87
N SER A 343 8.95 28.75 -13.87
CA SER A 343 9.92 28.62 -14.95
C SER A 343 9.26 28.04 -16.20
N GLU A 344 9.28 28.77 -17.30
CA GLU A 344 8.66 28.34 -18.57
C GLU A 344 9.38 27.14 -19.21
N SER A 345 10.66 26.94 -18.88
CA SER A 345 11.56 25.97 -19.52
C SER A 345 11.85 24.73 -18.67
N CYS A 346 11.20 24.59 -17.51
CA CYS A 346 11.49 23.56 -16.53
C CYS A 346 10.23 22.94 -15.94
N ASP A 347 10.36 21.66 -15.58
CA ASP A 347 9.39 20.93 -14.80
C ASP A 347 10.07 20.23 -13.61
N ILE A 348 9.36 20.08 -12.50
CA ILE A 348 9.81 19.30 -11.33
C ILE A 348 9.08 17.96 -11.31
N TYR A 349 9.79 16.89 -10.97
CA TYR A 349 9.27 15.54 -10.86
C TYR A 349 9.51 15.05 -9.43
N ILE A 350 8.40 14.81 -8.72
CA ILE A 350 8.39 14.35 -7.33
C ILE A 350 7.89 12.90 -7.32
N PRO A 351 8.41 11.97 -6.51
CA PRO A 351 7.86 10.62 -6.43
C PRO A 351 6.33 10.62 -6.29
N LYS A 352 5.58 9.80 -7.03
CA LYS A 352 4.12 9.57 -6.87
C LYS A 352 3.77 8.94 -5.53
N VAL A 353 4.76 8.44 -4.80
CA VAL A 353 4.60 8.14 -3.36
C VAL A 353 4.23 9.41 -2.57
N LEU A 354 4.44 10.60 -3.15
CA LEU A 354 4.03 11.92 -2.66
C LEU A 354 2.69 12.41 -3.23
N ASP A 355 1.99 11.61 -4.04
CA ASP A 355 0.62 11.92 -4.50
C ASP A 355 -0.48 11.45 -3.54
N ARG A 356 -0.14 11.18 -2.27
CA ARG A 356 -1.14 11.14 -1.19
C ARG A 356 -1.30 12.45 -0.44
N PHE A 357 -0.47 13.47 -0.70
CA PHE A 357 -0.62 14.78 -0.06
C PHE A 357 -0.46 15.90 -1.08
N ALA A 358 -1.59 16.40 -1.57
CA ALA A 358 -1.64 17.72 -2.18
C ALA A 358 -1.76 18.76 -1.05
N ILE A 359 -0.67 19.42 -0.69
CA ILE A 359 -0.77 20.66 0.10
C ILE A 359 -1.42 21.71 -0.80
N THR A 360 -2.73 21.89 -0.64
CA THR A 360 -3.48 23.02 -1.21
C THR A 360 -3.90 23.97 -0.08
N GLY A 361 -2.89 24.47 0.64
CA GLY A 361 -2.91 25.64 1.53
C GLY A 361 -4.11 25.92 2.47
N LYS A 362 -3.94 25.68 3.78
CA LYS A 362 -3.72 26.72 4.81
C LYS A 362 -3.35 26.06 6.16
N LEU A 363 -2.47 26.75 6.89
CA LEU A 363 -1.80 26.32 8.14
C LEU A 363 -2.67 25.50 9.11
N SER A 364 -2.10 24.40 9.63
CA SER A 364 -2.47 23.85 10.93
C SER A 364 -1.48 24.34 11.99
N LYS A 365 -1.96 24.63 13.20
CA LYS A 365 -1.15 25.05 14.35
C LYS A 365 -1.38 24.02 15.46
N THR A 366 -0.32 23.39 15.94
CA THR A 366 -0.36 22.57 17.15
C THR A 366 0.06 23.44 18.33
N CYS A 367 -0.77 23.54 19.37
CA CYS A 367 -0.42 24.22 20.62
C CYS A 367 -0.12 23.19 21.72
N PHE A 368 0.90 23.48 22.51
CA PHE A 368 1.29 22.71 23.69
C PHE A 368 0.34 23.02 24.85
N THR A 369 -0.18 21.99 25.52
CA THR A 369 -0.75 22.14 26.86
C THR A 369 -0.11 21.12 27.79
N GLN A 370 0.71 21.61 28.71
CA GLN A 370 1.06 20.87 29.93
C GLN A 370 -0.10 20.98 30.91
N ASN A 371 -0.47 19.87 31.55
CA ASN A 371 -1.15 19.86 32.83
C ASN A 371 -0.11 19.69 33.94
#